data_AF-A0A2H0V9P8-F1
#
_entry.id   AF-A0A2H0V9P8-F1
#
_cell.length_a   1.000
_cell.length_b   1.000
_cell.length_c   1.000
_cell.angle_alpha   90.00
_cell.angle_beta   90.00
_cell.angle_gamma   90.00
#
_symmetry.space_group_name_H-M   'P 1'
#
loop_
_entity.id
_entity.type
_entity.pdbx_description
1 polymer ?
#
loop_
_entity_poly.entity_id
_entity_poly.type
_entity_poly.pdbx_seq_one_letter_code
_entity_poly.pdbx_strand_id
1 'polypeptide(L)'
;MIKKLLNSKINSITSAAIIVAAASVASRFLGIFRDRILASEFGAGDVLDMYYAAFRVPDLVFNLLVLGALSAGFIPIFTILCQKKFSFEFVCFGKKHCQDEAWYVANSVLNLLGISLI
;
A
#
# COMPACT_ATOMS: atom_id res chain seq x y z
N MET A 1 24.49 8.65 6.86
CA MET A 1 23.28 9.44 7.23
C MET A 1 21.97 8.73 6.92
N ILE A 2 21.80 8.11 5.75
CA ILE A 2 20.53 7.47 5.30
C ILE A 2 20.04 6.35 6.24
N LYS A 3 20.94 5.48 6.77
CA LYS A 3 20.57 4.43 7.73
C LYS A 3 19.95 4.96 9.03
N LYS A 4 20.33 6.17 9.45
CA LYS A 4 19.82 6.79 10.69
C LYS A 4 18.39 7.30 10.49
N LEU A 5 18.07 7.81 9.30
CA LEU A 5 16.72 8.22 8.92
C LEU A 5 15.76 7.01 8.79
N LEU A 6 16.22 5.91 8.18
CA LEU A 6 15.38 4.72 7.96
C LEU A 6 15.08 3.91 9.23
N ASN A 7 15.94 3.97 10.26
CA ASN A 7 15.78 3.19 11.50
C ASN A 7 15.24 4.02 12.68
N SER A 8 14.75 5.23 12.41
CA SER A 8 14.20 6.10 13.46
C SER A 8 12.76 5.70 13.78
N LYS A 9 12.43 5.53 15.07
CA LYS A 9 11.04 5.31 15.50
C LYS A 9 10.21 6.57 15.23
N ILE A 10 9.07 6.38 14.57
CA ILE A 10 8.09 7.43 14.33
C ILE A 10 7.18 7.50 15.56
N ASN A 11 7.26 8.60 16.30
CA ASN A 11 6.63 8.71 17.62
C ASN A 11 5.25 9.39 17.59
N SER A 12 4.85 9.98 16.44
CA SER A 12 3.55 10.66 16.30
C SER A 12 2.86 10.32 14.98
N ILE A 13 1.53 10.34 15.01
CA ILE A 13 0.68 10.13 13.82
C ILE A 13 0.96 11.22 12.78
N THR A 14 1.17 12.47 13.21
CA THR A 14 1.50 13.59 12.31
C THR A 14 2.81 13.36 11.58
N SER A 15 3.86 12.88 12.28
CA SER A 15 5.13 12.53 11.62
C SER A 15 4.98 11.40 10.61
N ALA A 16 4.15 10.39 10.91
CA ALA A 16 3.86 9.31 9.96
C ALA A 16 3.11 9.83 8.73
N ALA A 17 2.07 10.64 8.94
CA ALA A 17 1.27 11.24 7.88
C ALA A 17 2.11 12.12 6.95
N ILE A 18 3.02 12.93 7.49
CA ILE A 18 3.95 13.76 6.71
C ILE A 18 4.86 12.90 5.85
N ILE A 19 5.40 11.80 6.38
CA ILE A 19 6.26 10.89 5.62
C ILE A 19 5.49 10.26 4.46
N VAL A 20 4.28 9.77 4.70
CA VAL A 20 3.43 9.19 3.65
C VAL A 20 3.09 10.25 2.60
N ALA A 21 2.67 11.45 3.01
CA ALA A 21 2.34 12.55 2.09
C ALA A 21 3.55 12.95 1.23
N ALA A 22 4.73 13.09 1.84
CA ALA A 22 5.97 13.41 1.11
C ALA A 22 6.33 12.30 0.11
N ALA A 23 6.20 11.03 0.50
CA ALA A 23 6.41 9.89 -0.38
C ALA A 23 5.39 9.87 -1.54
N SER A 24 4.12 10.18 -1.28
CA SER A 24 3.07 10.27 -2.31
C SER A 24 3.35 11.39 -3.31
N VAL A 25 3.78 12.56 -2.84
CA VAL A 25 4.18 13.68 -3.70
C VAL A 25 5.40 13.31 -4.53
N ALA A 26 6.42 12.70 -3.92
CA ALA A 26 7.60 12.23 -4.65
C ALA A 26 7.24 11.20 -5.74
N SER A 27 6.33 10.27 -5.45
CA SER A 27 5.81 9.29 -6.43
C SER A 27 5.12 9.98 -7.61
N ARG A 28 4.32 11.03 -7.36
CA ARG A 28 3.69 11.82 -8.42
C ARG A 28 4.70 12.53 -9.30
N PHE A 29 5.76 13.08 -8.73
CA PHE A 29 6.85 13.68 -9.51
C PHE A 29 7.50 12.64 -10.43
N LEU A 30 7.80 11.44 -9.91
CA LEU A 30 8.32 10.34 -10.74
C LEU A 30 7.36 9.95 -11.87
N GLY A 31 6.04 9.98 -11.61
CA GLY A 31 5.01 9.80 -12.64
C GLY A 31 5.10 10.85 -13.76
N ILE A 32 5.27 12.13 -13.41
CA ILE A 32 5.45 13.21 -14.39
C ILE A 32 6.73 12.98 -15.22
N PHE A 33 7.83 12.55 -14.59
CA PHE A 33 9.05 12.22 -15.31
C PHE A 33 8.83 11.06 -16.29
N ARG A 34 8.13 10.01 -15.88
CA ARG A 34 7.74 8.90 -16.76
C ARG A 34 6.93 9.40 -17.95
N ASP A 35 5.90 10.21 -17.70
CA ASP A 35 5.02 10.71 -18.76
C ASP A 35 5.79 11.60 -19.75
N ARG A 36 6.76 12.38 -19.27
CA ARG A 36 7.66 13.17 -20.13
C ARG A 36 8.54 12.30 -21.03
N ILE A 37 9.11 11.22 -20.50
CA ILE A 37 9.92 10.28 -21.28
C ILE A 37 9.06 9.59 -22.35
N LEU A 38 7.85 9.16 -21.97
CA LEU A 38 6.93 8.54 -22.92
C LEU A 38 6.51 9.51 -24.03
N ALA A 39 6.19 10.76 -23.68
CA ALA A 39 5.85 11.79 -24.65
C ALA A 39 7.03 12.19 -25.57
N SER A 40 8.28 12.12 -25.08
CA SER A 40 9.45 12.41 -25.93
C SER A 40 9.79 11.28 -26.90
N GLU A 41 9.58 10.02 -26.50
CA GLU A 41 9.90 8.85 -27.33
C GLU A 41 8.79 8.55 -28.34
N PHE A 42 7.52 8.58 -27.91
CA PHE A 42 6.37 8.19 -28.75
C PHE A 42 5.63 9.38 -29.37
N GLY A 43 5.90 10.60 -28.91
CA GLY A 43 5.12 11.79 -29.26
C GLY A 43 3.77 11.83 -28.55
N ALA A 44 3.17 13.02 -28.48
CA ALA A 44 1.79 13.19 -28.01
C ALA A 44 0.81 12.78 -29.12
N GLY A 45 0.56 11.47 -29.26
CA GLY A 45 -0.34 10.92 -30.29
C GLY A 45 -0.92 9.55 -29.90
N ASP A 46 -1.62 8.93 -30.85
CA ASP A 46 -2.49 7.77 -30.61
C ASP A 46 -1.82 6.58 -29.90
N VAL A 47 -0.52 6.36 -30.13
CA VAL A 47 0.23 5.26 -29.51
C VAL A 47 0.34 5.44 -27.99
N LEU A 48 0.59 6.67 -27.53
CA LEU A 48 0.68 6.99 -26.10
C LEU A 48 -0.71 6.89 -25.43
N ASP A 49 -1.76 7.29 -26.14
CA ASP A 49 -3.13 7.17 -25.66
C ASP A 49 -3.57 5.71 -25.51
N MET A 50 -3.18 4.85 -26.46
CA MET A 50 -3.41 3.40 -26.36
C MET A 50 -2.66 2.79 -25.16
N TYR A 51 -1.41 3.21 -24.93
CA TYR A 51 -0.65 2.80 -23.74
C TYR A 51 -1.41 3.17 -22.47
N TYR A 52 -1.82 4.43 -22.31
CA TYR A 52 -2.58 4.85 -21.11
C TYR A 52 -3.94 4.15 -20.98
N ALA A 53 -4.63 3.90 -22.09
CA ALA A 53 -5.89 3.17 -22.10
C ALA A 53 -5.72 1.72 -21.62
N ALA A 54 -4.62 1.05 -22.00
CA ALA A 54 -4.33 -0.32 -21.59
C ALA A 54 -4.19 -0.47 -20.07
N PHE A 55 -3.66 0.55 -19.38
CA PHE A 55 -3.52 0.51 -17.92
C PHE A 55 -4.80 0.84 -17.15
N ARG A 56 -5.84 1.39 -17.79
CA ARG A 56 -7.08 1.77 -17.08
C ARG A 56 -7.78 0.58 -16.41
N VAL A 57 -7.87 -0.55 -17.10
CA VAL A 57 -8.57 -1.73 -16.57
C VAL A 57 -7.80 -2.36 -15.39
N PRO A 58 -6.49 -2.66 -15.51
CA PRO A 58 -5.68 -3.10 -14.38
C PRO A 58 -5.70 -2.13 -13.19
N ASP A 59 -5.54 -0.82 -13.45
CA ASP A 59 -5.53 0.20 -12.41
C ASP A 59 -6.88 0.26 -11.69
N LEU A 60 -7.99 0.14 -12.42
CA LEU A 60 -9.33 0.10 -11.83
C LEU A 60 -9.47 -1.08 -10.87
N VAL A 61 -9.06 -2.28 -11.30
CA VAL A 61 -9.14 -3.51 -10.49
C VAL A 61 -8.26 -3.36 -9.24
N PHE A 62 -7.03 -2.87 -9.39
CA PHE A 62 -6.11 -2.64 -8.28
C PHE A 62 -6.67 -1.63 -7.28
N ASN A 63 -7.19 -0.50 -7.75
CA ASN A 63 -7.74 0.54 -6.88
C ASN A 63 -8.99 0.06 -6.12
N LEU A 64 -9.85 -0.74 -6.75
CA LEU A 64 -11.07 -1.24 -6.12
C LEU A 64 -10.75 -2.34 -5.09
N LEU A 65 -9.96 -3.34 -5.50
CA LEU A 65 -9.71 -4.53 -4.67
C LEU A 65 -8.65 -4.26 -3.60
N VAL A 66 -7.52 -3.69 -3.97
CA VAL A 66 -6.37 -3.50 -3.07
C VAL A 66 -6.54 -2.25 -2.23
N LEU A 67 -6.67 -1.08 -2.86
CA LEU A 67 -6.82 0.19 -2.13
C LEU A 67 -8.19 0.30 -1.43
N GLY A 68 -9.26 -0.24 -2.03
CA GLY A 68 -10.60 -0.20 -1.46
C GLY A 68 -10.86 -1.33 -0.48
N ALA A 69 -11.28 -2.48 -1.01
CA ALA A 69 -11.82 -3.59 -0.24
C ALA A 69 -10.81 -4.17 0.78
N LEU A 70 -9.58 -4.45 0.33
CA LEU A 70 -8.55 -5.03 1.18
C LEU A 70 -8.06 -4.04 2.22
N SER A 71 -7.73 -2.80 1.84
CA SER A 71 -7.26 -1.78 2.79
C SER A 71 -8.28 -1.53 3.93
N ALA A 72 -9.57 -1.44 3.59
CA ALA A 72 -10.64 -1.20 4.54
C ALA A 72 -10.81 -2.34 5.56
N GLY A 73 -10.64 -3.60 5.14
CA GLY A 73 -10.75 -4.76 6.03
C GLY A 73 -9.44 -5.15 6.72
N PHE A 74 -8.32 -5.09 6.02
CA PHE A 74 -7.02 -5.56 6.48
C PHE A 74 -6.38 -4.62 7.51
N ILE A 75 -6.37 -3.30 7.26
CA ILE A 75 -5.68 -2.35 8.14
C ILE A 75 -6.24 -2.39 9.58
N PRO A 76 -7.57 -2.38 9.82
CA PRO A 76 -8.10 -2.46 11.18
C PRO A 76 -7.76 -3.79 11.86
N ILE A 77 -7.92 -4.91 11.16
CA ILE A 77 -7.64 -6.25 11.71
C ILE A 77 -6.15 -6.37 12.05
N PHE A 78 -5.27 -5.98 11.15
CA PHE A 78 -3.82 -6.01 11.38
C PHE A 78 -3.42 -5.08 12.54
N THR A 79 -4.02 -3.89 12.62
CA THR A 79 -3.76 -2.94 13.71
C THR A 79 -4.23 -3.49 15.06
N ILE A 80 -5.38 -4.17 15.11
CA ILE A 80 -5.90 -4.82 16.33
C ILE A 80 -4.97 -5.96 16.77
N LEU A 81 -4.50 -6.81 15.84
CA LEU A 81 -3.59 -7.90 16.19
C LEU A 81 -2.21 -7.38 16.65
N CYS A 82 -1.74 -6.26 16.08
CA CYS A 82 -0.51 -5.61 16.54
C CYS A 82 -0.67 -4.83 17.86
N GLN A 83 -1.80 -4.17 18.09
CA GLN A 83 -2.06 -3.40 19.30
C GLN A 83 -2.86 -4.23 20.31
N LYS A 84 -2.18 -4.72 21.36
CA LYS A 84 -2.76 -5.40 22.54
C LYS A 84 -3.86 -4.63 23.31
N LYS A 85 -4.41 -3.53 22.80
CA LYS A 85 -5.25 -2.57 23.55
C LYS A 85 -6.64 -2.28 22.97
N PHE A 86 -7.05 -2.85 21.84
CA PHE A 86 -8.36 -2.54 21.27
C PHE A 86 -9.44 -3.56 21.69
N SER A 87 -10.49 -3.06 22.33
CA SER A 87 -11.66 -3.79 22.83
C SER A 87 -12.60 -4.13 21.67
N PHE A 88 -12.22 -5.12 20.85
CA PHE A 88 -13.17 -5.91 20.08
C PHE A 88 -13.05 -7.34 20.60
N GLU A 89 -13.86 -7.65 21.61
CA GLU A 89 -13.76 -8.81 22.51
C GLU A 89 -13.78 -10.17 21.80
N PHE A 90 -14.16 -10.20 20.52
CA PHE A 90 -14.35 -11.45 19.77
C PHE A 90 -13.10 -12.02 19.09
N VAL A 91 -12.00 -11.28 18.96
CA VAL A 91 -10.85 -11.72 18.12
C VAL A 91 -9.64 -12.18 18.95
N CYS A 92 -9.41 -11.63 20.14
CA CYS A 92 -8.22 -11.96 20.94
C CYS A 92 -8.59 -12.67 22.24
N PHE A 93 -9.06 -13.91 22.14
CA PHE A 93 -9.23 -14.80 23.28
C PHE A 93 -7.85 -15.24 23.83
N GLY A 94 -7.22 -14.39 24.64
CA GLY A 94 -6.28 -14.82 25.69
C GLY A 94 -4.94 -15.44 25.28
N LYS A 95 -4.30 -15.08 24.15
CA LYS A 95 -2.96 -15.61 23.79
C LYS A 95 -1.82 -14.60 23.80
N LYS A 96 -0.68 -15.05 24.36
CA LYS A 96 0.59 -14.33 24.54
C LYS A 96 1.39 -14.08 23.24
N HIS A 97 0.88 -14.45 22.07
CA HIS A 97 1.56 -14.44 20.75
C HIS A 97 0.78 -13.64 19.68
N CYS A 98 0.35 -12.42 19.99
CA CYS A 98 -0.40 -11.60 19.01
C CYS A 98 0.45 -11.13 17.80
N GLN A 99 1.78 -11.07 17.93
CA GLN A 99 2.64 -10.60 16.85
C GLN A 99 2.72 -11.61 15.70
N ASP A 100 2.77 -12.90 16.00
CA ASP A 100 2.88 -13.96 14.99
C ASP A 100 1.58 -14.16 14.22
N GLU A 101 0.42 -13.99 14.87
CA GLU A 101 -0.88 -14.04 14.21
C GLU A 101 -1.07 -12.88 13.22
N ALA A 102 -0.62 -11.67 13.56
CA ALA A 102 -0.64 -10.53 12.64
C ALA A 102 0.16 -10.81 11.36
N TRP A 103 1.37 -11.38 11.53
CA TRP A 103 2.21 -11.78 10.41
C TRP A 103 1.61 -12.93 9.60
N TYR A 104 0.96 -13.88 10.25
CA TYR A 104 0.26 -14.97 9.56
C TYR A 104 -0.86 -14.43 8.66
N VAL A 105 -1.71 -13.53 9.19
CA VAL A 105 -2.78 -12.89 8.42
C VAL A 105 -2.20 -12.09 7.24
N ALA A 106 -1.14 -11.31 7.46
CA ALA A 106 -0.47 -10.59 6.38
C ALA A 106 0.05 -11.53 5.29
N ASN A 107 0.69 -12.63 5.68
CA ASN A 107 1.27 -13.59 4.74
C ASN A 107 0.19 -14.37 3.97
N SER A 108 -0.91 -14.74 4.63
CA SER A 108 -2.07 -15.35 3.98
C SER A 108 -2.70 -14.41 2.96
N VAL A 109 -2.90 -13.13 3.30
CA VAL A 109 -3.43 -12.13 2.37
C VAL A 109 -2.49 -11.91 1.18
N LEU A 110 -1.18 -11.81 1.43
CA LEU A 110 -0.17 -11.67 0.38
C LEU A 110 -0.13 -12.87 -0.56
N ASN A 111 -0.19 -14.09 -0.03
CA ASN A 111 -0.21 -15.30 -0.86
C ASN A 111 -1.51 -15.42 -1.67
N LEU A 112 -2.66 -15.08 -1.09
CA LEU A 112 -3.94 -15.05 -1.82
C LEU A 112 -3.92 -14.02 -2.95
N LEU A 113 -3.41 -12.83 -2.69
CA LEU A 113 -3.20 -11.80 -3.71
C LEU A 113 -2.25 -12.28 -4.81
N GLY A 114 -1.13 -12.89 -4.42
CA GLY A 114 -0.15 -13.42 -5.36
C GLY A 114 -0.74 -14.48 -6.28
N ILE A 115 -1.57 -15.39 -5.77
CA ILE A 115 -2.26 -16.41 -6.56
C ILE A 115 -3.35 -15.78 -7.45
N SER A 116 -4.05 -14.75 -6.98
CA SER A 116 -5.11 -14.07 -7.73
C SER A 116 -4.60 -13.20 -8.89
N LEU A 117 -3.33 -12.77 -8.84
CA LEU A 117 -2.71 -11.85 -9.80
C LEU A 117 -1.83 -12.56 -10.85
N ILE A 118 -1.66 -13.88 -10.73
CA ILE A 118 -1.00 -14.77 -11.70
C ILE A 118 -2.08 -15.45 -12.54
#